data_AF-M2QWJ3-F1
#
_entry.id   AF-M2QWJ3-F1
#
_cell.length_a   1.000
_cell.length_b   1.000
_cell.length_c   1.000
_cell.angle_alpha   90.00
_cell.angle_beta   90.00
_cell.angle_gamma   90.00
#
_symmetry.space_group_name_H-M   'P 1'
#
loop_
_entity.id
_entity.type
_entity.pdbx_description
1 polymer ?
#
loop_
_entity_poly.entity_id
_entity_poly.type
_entity_poly.pdbx_seq_one_letter_code
_entity_poly.pdbx_strand_id
1 'polypeptide(L)'
;MSSSNSTIRYLSPFASSQAVLFGSNSATATSSLRTLIDAANGFEELMGVIPQEFRLSLREPLAAIGKLAEKLVAARTSLRKLEAHNTAGTLPPTLQAKAPSVAFSKEFADTDDAKAARDAISARHKSTATSDLADMIKAKKDEVRYLEEALTPTKIATTGLGVIAARYAELKPSRQVPSYNAAETEVTGWEDDPVLKSTATSLKVNFVSFGRRVVEFHEMRARVNDMVITKKREVQAAANAAMDVDVELSVEDRVNRAVDKASAALAKKLEKKLEK
;
A
#
# COMPACT_ATOMS: atom_id res chain seq x y z
N MET A 1 -34.93 -31.61 0.78
CA MET A 1 -35.64 -30.40 0.30
C MET A 1 -35.26 -29.29 1.28
N SER A 2 -34.14 -28.60 1.11
CA SER A 2 -33.78 -27.59 0.10
C SER A 2 -34.60 -26.30 0.19
N SER A 3 -33.85 -25.18 0.14
CA SER A 3 -34.24 -23.76 0.09
C SER A 3 -34.52 -23.08 1.43
N SER A 4 -33.95 -21.92 1.78
CA SER A 4 -33.04 -21.02 1.06
C SER A 4 -32.27 -20.17 2.07
N ASN A 5 -30.94 -20.28 2.06
CA ASN A 5 -30.02 -19.49 2.87
C ASN A 5 -29.21 -18.58 1.92
N SER A 6 -29.85 -17.57 1.30
CA SER A 6 -29.17 -16.69 0.34
C SER A 6 -29.94 -15.40 0.01
N THR A 7 -30.02 -14.45 0.95
CA THR A 7 -30.53 -13.09 0.60
C THR A 7 -30.02 -11.97 1.51
N ILE A 8 -28.75 -12.01 1.95
CA ILE A 8 -28.10 -10.85 2.57
C ILE A 8 -26.73 -10.64 1.92
N ARG A 9 -26.70 -10.33 0.62
CA ARG A 9 -25.45 -9.92 -0.07
C ARG A 9 -25.65 -8.97 -1.25
N TYR A 10 -26.66 -8.11 -1.27
CA TYR A 10 -26.72 -7.03 -2.27
C TYR A 10 -27.43 -5.79 -1.72
N LEU A 11 -26.80 -5.11 -0.76
CA LEU A 11 -27.06 -3.69 -0.53
C LEU A 11 -25.78 -2.96 -0.89
N SER A 12 -25.84 -2.22 -2.01
CA SER A 12 -24.77 -1.34 -2.42
C SER A 12 -24.51 -0.29 -1.33
N PRO A 13 -23.29 0.27 -1.22
CA PRO A 13 -22.97 1.33 -0.26
C PRO A 13 -23.92 2.54 -0.34
N PHE A 14 -24.59 2.70 -1.49
CA PHE A 14 -25.55 3.77 -1.76
C PHE A 14 -26.92 3.57 -1.10
N ALA A 15 -27.37 2.33 -0.89
CA ALA A 15 -28.65 2.06 -0.22
C ALA A 15 -28.55 2.26 1.30
N SER A 16 -27.36 1.98 1.85
CA SER A 16 -27.06 2.15 3.27
C SER A 16 -26.92 3.62 3.69
N SER A 17 -26.63 4.54 2.77
CA SER A 17 -26.49 5.97 3.10
C SER A 17 -27.83 6.63 3.46
N GLN A 18 -28.95 6.15 2.90
CA GLN A 18 -30.28 6.73 3.15
C GLN A 18 -30.91 6.24 4.46
N ALA A 19 -30.62 5.03 4.91
CA ALA A 19 -31.18 4.48 6.15
C ALA A 19 -30.53 5.07 7.43
N VAL A 20 -29.33 5.67 7.31
CA VAL A 20 -28.54 6.18 8.45
C VAL A 20 -29.02 7.56 8.93
N LEU A 21 -29.81 8.29 8.13
CA LEU A 21 -30.27 9.64 8.46
C LEU A 21 -31.44 9.69 9.45
N PHE A 22 -32.10 8.57 9.78
CA PHE A 22 -33.34 8.55 10.57
C PHE A 22 -33.25 7.85 11.94
N GLY A 23 -32.06 7.46 12.42
CA GLY A 23 -31.89 6.73 13.69
C GLY A 23 -31.32 7.59 14.83
N SER A 24 -32.12 7.86 15.86
CA SER A 24 -31.85 8.76 17.00
C SER A 24 -30.81 8.29 18.04
N ASN A 25 -29.88 7.39 17.69
CA ASN A 25 -28.78 6.99 18.57
C ASN A 25 -27.42 7.39 18.00
N SER A 26 -26.82 8.45 18.55
CA SER A 26 -25.50 9.00 18.15
C SER A 26 -24.39 7.94 18.11
N ALA A 27 -24.39 6.98 19.05
CA ALA A 27 -23.43 5.88 19.08
C ALA A 27 -23.64 4.89 17.91
N THR A 28 -24.89 4.55 17.58
CA THR A 28 -25.22 3.65 16.48
C THR A 28 -24.90 4.28 15.13
N ALA A 29 -25.22 5.57 14.93
CA ALA A 29 -24.90 6.31 13.71
C ALA A 29 -23.39 6.48 13.49
N THR A 30 -22.62 6.69 14.57
CA THR A 30 -21.15 6.73 14.51
C THR A 30 -20.58 5.36 14.14
N SER A 31 -21.11 4.28 14.72
CA SER A 31 -20.68 2.91 14.42
C SER A 31 -20.99 2.50 12.97
N SER A 32 -22.16 2.89 12.43
CA SER A 32 -22.54 2.56 11.06
C SER A 32 -21.70 3.31 10.02
N LEU A 33 -21.39 4.59 10.27
CA LEU A 33 -20.50 5.35 9.38
C LEU A 33 -19.08 4.77 9.37
N ARG A 34 -18.59 4.28 10.51
CA ARG A 34 -17.28 3.62 10.59
C ARG A 34 -17.24 2.34 9.74
N THR A 35 -18.28 1.51 9.80
CA THR A 35 -18.41 0.35 8.89
C THR A 35 -18.44 0.79 7.43
N LEU A 36 -19.12 1.90 7.14
CA LEU A 36 -19.06 2.72 5.91
C LEU A 36 -17.65 2.85 5.33
N ILE A 37 -16.83 3.51 6.15
CA ILE A 37 -15.46 3.87 5.85
C ILE A 37 -14.61 2.62 5.64
N ASP A 38 -14.76 1.63 6.51
CA ASP A 38 -13.93 0.42 6.48
C ASP A 38 -14.28 -0.49 5.30
N ALA A 39 -15.52 -0.43 4.79
CA ALA A 39 -15.97 -1.17 3.62
C ALA A 39 -15.50 -0.57 2.29
N ALA A 40 -15.20 0.74 2.25
CA ALA A 40 -14.76 1.41 1.02
C ALA A 40 -13.44 0.78 0.52
N ASN A 41 -13.33 0.49 -0.78
CA ASN A 41 -12.17 -0.18 -1.40
C ASN A 41 -11.31 0.76 -2.26
N GLY A 42 -11.68 2.02 -2.35
CA GLY A 42 -10.92 3.01 -3.08
C GLY A 42 -11.26 4.44 -2.66
N PHE A 43 -10.45 5.38 -3.14
CA PHE A 43 -10.58 6.79 -2.79
C PHE A 43 -11.94 7.38 -3.18
N GLU A 44 -12.42 7.13 -4.40
CA GLU A 44 -13.71 7.66 -4.86
C GLU A 44 -14.90 7.04 -4.10
N GLU A 45 -14.83 5.75 -3.74
CA GLU A 45 -15.85 5.10 -2.90
C GLU A 45 -15.86 5.68 -1.49
N LEU A 46 -14.68 5.95 -0.92
CA LEU A 46 -14.55 6.63 0.36
C LEU A 46 -15.10 8.05 0.32
N MET A 47 -14.84 8.80 -0.76
CA MET A 47 -15.50 10.10 -1.00
C MET A 47 -17.01 9.93 -1.11
N GLY A 48 -17.49 8.82 -1.68
CA GLY A 48 -18.89 8.39 -1.76
C GLY A 48 -19.62 8.32 -0.42
N VAL A 49 -18.90 8.00 0.66
CA VAL A 49 -19.44 7.94 2.04
C VAL A 49 -19.58 9.32 2.67
N ILE A 50 -18.78 10.30 2.24
CA ILE A 50 -18.83 11.67 2.77
C ILE A 50 -20.09 12.39 2.26
N PRO A 51 -20.86 13.09 3.12
CA PRO A 51 -21.99 13.92 2.72
C PRO A 51 -21.60 14.92 1.61
N GLN A 52 -22.51 15.11 0.66
CA GLN A 52 -22.25 15.83 -0.59
C GLN A 52 -21.71 17.26 -0.35
N GLU A 53 -22.19 17.92 0.70
CA GLU A 53 -21.86 19.30 1.04
C GLU A 53 -20.42 19.50 1.51
N PHE A 54 -19.80 18.45 2.05
CA PHE A 54 -18.42 18.46 2.54
C PHE A 54 -17.44 17.79 1.57
N ARG A 55 -17.95 17.01 0.61
CA ARG A 55 -17.14 16.19 -0.31
C ARG A 55 -16.08 17.00 -1.06
N LEU A 56 -16.45 18.15 -1.63
CA LEU A 56 -15.51 18.98 -2.39
C LEU A 56 -14.41 19.55 -1.48
N SER A 57 -14.78 20.09 -0.32
CA SER A 57 -13.83 20.67 0.64
C SER A 57 -12.87 19.63 1.23
N LEU A 58 -13.32 18.39 1.42
CA LEU A 58 -12.52 17.32 2.02
C LEU A 58 -11.67 16.53 1.02
N ARG A 59 -11.88 16.69 -0.29
CA ARG A 59 -11.15 15.94 -1.32
C ARG A 59 -9.65 16.21 -1.26
N GLU A 60 -9.26 17.48 -1.21
CA GLU A 60 -7.86 17.87 -1.19
C GLU A 60 -7.13 17.44 0.10
N PRO A 61 -7.67 17.67 1.31
CA PRO A 61 -7.08 17.15 2.54
C PRO A 61 -6.85 15.63 2.53
N LEU A 62 -7.83 14.85 2.07
CA LEU A 62 -7.69 13.39 2.00
C LEU A 62 -6.71 12.95 0.91
N ALA A 63 -6.67 13.65 -0.23
CA ALA A 63 -5.68 13.38 -1.28
C ALA A 63 -4.25 13.71 -0.80
N ALA A 64 -4.06 14.75 0.02
CA ALA A 64 -2.77 15.08 0.61
C ALA A 64 -2.27 13.97 1.55
N ILE A 65 -3.16 13.40 2.36
CA ILE A 65 -2.85 12.21 3.18
C ILE A 65 -2.43 11.03 2.28
N GLY A 66 -3.14 10.80 1.18
CA GLY A 66 -2.79 9.75 0.21
C GLY A 66 -1.39 9.93 -0.39
N LYS A 67 -1.01 11.15 -0.77
CA LYS A 67 0.34 11.47 -1.26
C LYS A 67 1.42 11.17 -0.21
N LEU A 68 1.16 11.43 1.07
CA LEU A 68 2.10 11.09 2.15
C LEU A 68 2.21 9.57 2.33
N ALA A 69 1.10 8.86 2.28
CA ALA A 69 1.06 7.40 2.38
C ALA A 69 1.83 6.74 1.22
N GLU A 70 1.68 7.24 0.00
CA GLU A 70 2.43 6.79 -1.17
C GLU A 70 3.94 6.96 -0.99
N LYS A 71 4.39 8.13 -0.51
CA LYS A 71 5.80 8.39 -0.20
C LYS A 71 6.33 7.44 0.88
N LEU A 72 5.55 7.21 1.93
CA LEU A 72 5.91 6.29 3.01
C LEU A 72 6.10 4.86 2.49
N VAL A 73 5.18 4.38 1.65
CA VAL A 73 5.30 3.05 1.02
C VAL A 73 6.55 2.96 0.16
N ALA A 74 6.84 3.99 -0.64
CA ALA A 74 8.03 4.03 -1.48
C ALA A 74 9.32 4.03 -0.64
N ALA A 75 9.36 4.81 0.44
CA ALA A 75 10.48 4.87 1.38
C ALA A 75 10.72 3.52 2.08
N ARG A 76 9.65 2.87 2.60
CA ARG A 76 9.74 1.51 3.17
C ARG A 76 10.24 0.49 2.16
N THR A 77 9.79 0.58 0.91
CA THR A 77 10.27 -0.31 -0.17
C THR A 77 11.75 -0.10 -0.46
N SER A 78 12.21 1.16 -0.50
CA SER A 78 13.63 1.48 -0.67
C SER A 78 14.47 0.96 0.50
N LEU A 79 13.99 1.13 1.73
CA LEU A 79 14.67 0.67 2.93
C LEU A 79 14.83 -0.85 2.92
N ARG A 80 13.77 -1.60 2.63
CA ARG A 80 13.83 -3.07 2.51
C ARG A 80 14.86 -3.54 1.49
N LYS A 81 15.01 -2.84 0.36
CA LYS A 81 16.02 -3.18 -0.66
C LYS A 81 17.44 -2.94 -0.15
N LEU A 82 17.69 -1.84 0.55
CA LEU A 82 19.01 -1.55 1.14
C LEU A 82 19.36 -2.57 2.24
N GLU A 83 18.39 -2.91 3.09
CA GLU A 83 18.57 -3.94 4.12
C GLU A 83 18.80 -5.34 3.52
N ALA A 84 18.16 -5.66 2.40
CA ALA A 84 18.42 -6.90 1.66
C ALA A 84 19.86 -6.96 1.11
N HIS A 85 20.40 -5.82 0.62
CA HIS A 85 21.80 -5.75 0.20
C HIS A 85 22.77 -5.96 1.38
N ASN A 86 22.52 -5.27 2.49
CA ASN A 86 23.34 -5.37 3.69
C ASN A 86 23.34 -6.80 4.28
N THR A 87 22.18 -7.46 4.32
CA THR A 87 22.06 -8.84 4.81
C THR A 87 22.71 -9.86 3.87
N ALA A 88 22.63 -9.64 2.56
CA ALA A 88 23.31 -10.48 1.57
C ALA A 88 24.83 -10.22 1.44
N GLY A 89 25.38 -9.22 2.15
CA GLY A 89 26.77 -8.80 1.99
C GLY A 89 27.08 -8.23 0.60
N THR A 90 26.05 -7.73 -0.11
CA THR A 90 26.17 -7.13 -1.44
C THR A 90 25.99 -5.61 -1.37
N LEU A 91 26.44 -4.90 -2.40
CA LEU A 91 26.25 -3.45 -2.50
C LEU A 91 25.12 -3.11 -3.48
N PRO A 92 24.30 -2.08 -3.19
CA PRO A 92 23.32 -1.59 -4.16
C PRO A 92 24.04 -1.00 -5.39
N PRO A 93 23.39 -0.94 -6.57
CA PRO A 93 24.01 -0.44 -7.80
C PRO A 93 24.64 0.95 -7.68
N THR A 94 24.07 1.81 -6.83
CA THR A 94 24.59 3.16 -6.57
C THR A 94 25.96 3.18 -5.88
N LEU A 95 26.32 2.10 -5.18
CA LEU A 95 27.60 1.93 -4.47
C LEU A 95 28.53 0.90 -5.15
N GLN A 96 28.10 0.29 -6.25
CA GLN A 96 28.92 -0.63 -7.06
C GLN A 96 29.91 0.12 -7.98
N ALA A 97 30.62 1.11 -7.43
CA ALA A 97 31.68 1.80 -8.16
C ALA A 97 32.97 0.98 -8.15
N LYS A 98 33.72 0.99 -9.26
CA LYS A 98 35.05 0.39 -9.33
C LYS A 98 36.01 1.17 -8.42
N ALA A 99 36.87 0.46 -7.68
CA ALA A 99 37.90 1.10 -6.87
C ALA A 99 38.79 1.99 -7.76
N PRO A 100 39.19 3.18 -7.28
CA PRO A 100 40.14 4.03 -7.98
C PRO A 100 41.42 3.27 -8.30
N SER A 101 41.88 3.35 -9.55
CA SER A 101 43.11 2.70 -9.99
C SER A 101 44.24 3.72 -10.05
N VAL A 102 45.35 3.45 -9.37
CA VAL A 102 46.58 4.23 -9.50
C VAL A 102 47.44 3.61 -10.59
N ALA A 103 47.83 4.41 -11.57
CA ALA A 103 48.78 4.01 -12.59
C ALA A 103 50.20 4.17 -12.02
N PHE A 104 50.89 3.04 -11.86
CA PHE A 104 52.29 3.02 -11.48
C PHE A 104 53.18 2.98 -12.73
N SER A 105 54.42 3.45 -12.61
CA SER A 105 55.43 3.25 -13.65
C SER A 105 55.65 1.74 -13.87
N LYS A 106 56.01 1.35 -15.10
CA LYS A 106 56.15 -0.07 -15.47
C LYS A 106 57.08 -0.84 -14.53
N GLU A 107 58.19 -0.22 -14.12
CA GLU A 107 59.18 -0.88 -13.25
C GLU A 107 58.73 -1.00 -11.80
N PHE A 108 57.87 -0.09 -11.34
CA PHE A 108 57.31 -0.17 -9.99
C PHE A 108 56.06 -1.06 -9.95
N ALA A 109 55.31 -1.18 -11.04
CA ALA A 109 54.01 -1.85 -11.08
C ALA A 109 54.04 -3.33 -10.66
N ASP A 110 55.18 -4.01 -10.83
CA ASP A 110 55.37 -5.43 -10.53
C ASP A 110 55.97 -5.69 -9.14
N THR A 111 56.36 -4.64 -8.41
CA THR A 111 56.90 -4.76 -7.05
C THR A 111 55.82 -5.14 -6.05
N ASP A 112 56.22 -5.76 -4.94
CA ASP A 112 55.29 -6.10 -3.86
C ASP A 112 54.71 -4.85 -3.17
N ASP A 113 55.48 -3.76 -3.13
CA ASP A 113 55.00 -2.46 -2.65
C ASP A 113 53.86 -1.90 -3.51
N ALA A 114 53.94 -2.02 -4.84
CA ALA A 114 52.86 -1.58 -5.72
C ALA A 114 51.61 -2.45 -5.58
N LYS A 115 51.75 -3.77 -5.37
CA LYS A 115 50.61 -4.66 -5.07
C LYS A 115 49.96 -4.26 -3.74
N ALA A 116 50.75 -4.11 -2.68
CA ALA A 116 50.29 -3.69 -1.37
C ALA A 116 49.54 -2.34 -1.42
N ALA A 117 50.04 -1.39 -2.22
CA ALA A 117 49.37 -0.11 -2.44
C ALA A 117 48.00 -0.26 -3.15
N ARG A 118 47.90 -1.09 -4.20
CA ARG A 118 46.62 -1.38 -4.88
C ARG A 118 45.63 -2.05 -3.93
N ASP A 119 46.09 -3.03 -3.16
CA ASP A 119 45.25 -3.76 -2.20
C ASP A 119 44.76 -2.83 -1.08
N ALA A 120 45.61 -1.94 -0.58
CA ALA A 120 45.23 -0.95 0.43
C ALA A 120 44.19 0.07 -0.09
N ILE A 121 44.23 0.44 -1.38
CA ILE A 121 43.22 1.30 -2.00
C ILE A 121 41.90 0.55 -2.20
N SER A 122 41.96 -0.68 -2.71
CA SER A 122 40.79 -1.54 -2.90
C SER A 122 40.08 -1.83 -1.57
N ALA A 123 40.84 -2.15 -0.53
CA ALA A 123 40.32 -2.38 0.83
C ALA A 123 39.65 -1.13 1.41
N ARG A 124 40.28 0.05 1.26
CA ARG A 124 39.68 1.33 1.68
C ARG A 124 38.38 1.62 0.95
N HIS A 125 38.37 1.46 -0.38
CA HIS A 125 37.17 1.66 -1.20
C HIS A 125 36.02 0.76 -0.75
N LYS A 126 36.30 -0.53 -0.52
CA LYS A 126 35.30 -1.48 -0.01
C LYS A 126 34.78 -1.10 1.38
N SER A 127 35.68 -0.65 2.27
CA SER A 127 35.31 -0.18 3.61
C SER A 127 34.39 1.04 3.54
N THR A 128 34.73 2.03 2.69
CA THR A 128 33.90 3.23 2.50
C THR A 128 32.53 2.85 1.95
N ALA A 129 32.45 2.03 0.89
CA ALA A 129 31.17 1.61 0.32
C ALA A 129 30.28 0.87 1.32
N THR A 130 30.87 0.11 2.24
CA THR A 130 30.13 -0.56 3.32
C THR A 130 29.60 0.43 4.36
N SER A 131 30.41 1.43 4.72
CA SER A 131 29.99 2.53 5.60
C SER A 131 28.86 3.35 4.97
N ASP A 132 29.01 3.72 3.70
CA ASP A 132 28.00 4.47 2.95
C ASP A 132 26.66 3.72 2.90
N LEU A 133 26.68 2.39 2.73
CA LEU A 133 25.48 1.57 2.79
C LEU A 133 24.79 1.66 4.15
N ALA A 134 25.55 1.58 5.25
CA ALA A 134 25.01 1.71 6.60
C ALA A 134 24.39 3.11 6.83
N ASP A 135 25.04 4.16 6.35
CA ASP A 135 24.54 5.53 6.44
C ASP A 135 23.29 5.74 5.57
N MET A 136 23.24 5.17 4.36
CA MET A 136 22.05 5.18 3.52
C MET A 136 20.87 4.48 4.19
N ILE A 137 21.10 3.33 4.84
CA ILE A 137 20.07 2.63 5.61
C ILE A 137 19.56 3.49 6.75
N LYS A 138 20.47 4.11 7.52
CA LYS A 138 20.11 5.01 8.63
C LYS A 138 19.29 6.20 8.13
N ALA A 139 19.74 6.88 7.09
CA ALA A 139 19.03 8.02 6.51
C ALA A 139 17.63 7.62 6.02
N LYS A 140 17.49 6.44 5.40
CA LYS A 140 16.18 5.91 4.98
C LYS A 140 15.29 5.52 6.16
N LYS A 141 15.84 5.01 7.27
CA LYS A 141 15.07 4.78 8.51
C LYS A 141 14.53 6.08 9.09
N ASP A 142 15.35 7.12 9.12
CA ASP A 142 14.94 8.44 9.60
C ASP A 142 13.84 9.06 8.71
N GLU A 143 13.95 8.91 7.38
CA GLU A 143 12.89 9.33 6.43
C GLU A 143 11.57 8.57 6.67
N VAL A 144 11.64 7.25 6.88
CA VAL A 144 10.44 6.45 7.19
C VAL A 144 9.80 6.94 8.49
N ARG A 145 10.59 7.16 9.55
CA ARG A 145 10.10 7.68 10.84
C ARG A 145 9.41 9.04 10.66
N TYR A 146 10.03 9.96 9.92
CA TYR A 146 9.44 11.26 9.62
C TYR A 146 8.07 11.14 8.92
N LEU A 147 7.95 10.25 7.94
CA LEU A 147 6.69 10.04 7.21
C LEU A 147 5.63 9.34 8.07
N GLU A 148 6.02 8.43 8.96
CA GLU A 148 5.14 7.80 9.94
C GLU A 148 4.59 8.81 10.95
N GLU A 149 5.45 9.70 11.46
CA GLU A 149 5.05 10.80 12.34
C GLU A 149 4.03 11.73 11.67
N ALA A 150 4.24 12.05 10.38
CA ALA A 150 3.33 12.86 9.58
C ALA A 150 1.94 12.22 9.36
N LEU A 151 1.82 10.90 9.51
CA LEU A 151 0.59 10.12 9.36
C LEU A 151 -0.01 9.66 10.69
N THR A 152 0.47 10.20 11.82
CA THR A 152 -0.15 9.96 13.13
C THR A 152 -1.59 10.48 13.18
N PRO A 153 -2.46 9.89 14.05
CA PRO A 153 -3.85 10.33 14.20
C PRO A 153 -4.00 11.83 14.44
N THR A 154 -3.11 12.40 15.25
CA THR A 154 -3.10 13.83 15.57
C THR A 154 -2.80 14.67 14.33
N LYS A 155 -1.78 14.30 13.54
CA LYS A 155 -1.44 15.02 12.30
C LYS A 155 -2.54 14.87 11.26
N ILE A 156 -3.09 13.67 11.09
CA ILE A 156 -4.26 13.45 10.24
C ILE A 156 -5.40 14.38 10.66
N ALA A 157 -5.78 14.42 11.94
CA ALA A 157 -6.85 15.29 12.43
C ALA A 157 -6.62 16.77 12.05
N THR A 158 -5.39 17.27 12.20
CA THR A 158 -5.08 18.68 11.88
C THR A 158 -5.28 19.04 10.41
N THR A 159 -5.23 18.08 9.49
CA THR A 159 -5.39 18.37 8.05
C THR A 159 -6.83 18.68 7.62
N GLY A 160 -7.84 18.21 8.36
CA GLY A 160 -9.25 18.32 7.92
C GLY A 160 -10.23 18.86 8.94
N LEU A 161 -9.94 18.80 10.25
CA LEU A 161 -10.90 19.30 11.24
C LEU A 161 -11.21 20.80 11.07
N GLY A 162 -10.18 21.60 10.74
CA GLY A 162 -10.35 23.03 10.42
C GLY A 162 -11.19 23.24 9.15
N VAL A 163 -11.01 22.40 8.13
CA VAL A 163 -11.77 22.45 6.88
C VAL A 163 -13.24 22.12 7.11
N ILE A 164 -13.55 21.10 7.93
CA ILE A 164 -14.94 20.76 8.29
C ILE A 164 -15.58 21.92 9.06
N ALA A 165 -14.85 22.52 10.00
CA ALA A 165 -15.36 23.65 10.77
C ALA A 165 -15.64 24.88 9.88
N ALA A 166 -14.73 25.21 8.98
CA ALA A 166 -14.90 26.31 8.03
C ALA A 166 -16.09 26.06 7.10
N ARG A 167 -16.22 24.85 6.54
CA ARG A 167 -17.33 24.50 5.65
C ARG A 167 -18.68 24.51 6.38
N TYR A 168 -18.71 24.05 7.63
CA TYR A 168 -19.92 24.15 8.46
C TYR A 168 -20.33 25.61 8.68
N ALA A 169 -19.38 26.50 9.01
CA ALA A 169 -19.64 27.92 9.21
C ALA A 169 -20.16 28.61 7.94
N GLU A 170 -19.66 28.20 6.76
CA GLU A 170 -20.12 28.71 5.46
C GLU A 170 -21.56 28.28 5.14
N LEU A 171 -21.93 27.03 5.43
CA LEU A 171 -23.26 26.49 5.12
C LEU A 171 -24.35 26.93 6.09
N LYS A 172 -23.98 27.09 7.37
CA LYS A 172 -24.87 27.48 8.49
C LYS A 172 -25.86 28.62 8.15
N PRO A 173 -25.44 29.79 7.64
CA PRO A 173 -26.37 30.90 7.38
C PRO A 173 -27.42 30.59 6.29
N SER A 174 -27.10 29.70 5.35
CA SER A 174 -28.00 29.34 4.24
C SER A 174 -28.99 28.21 4.56
N ARG A 175 -28.83 27.56 5.72
CA ARG A 175 -29.59 26.38 6.14
C ARG A 175 -30.15 26.55 7.55
N GLN A 176 -30.71 27.72 7.84
CA GLN A 176 -31.42 27.91 9.09
C GLN A 176 -32.84 27.34 8.97
N VAL A 177 -33.33 26.76 10.06
CA VAL A 177 -34.68 26.20 10.17
C VAL A 177 -35.48 27.09 11.12
N PRO A 178 -36.75 27.43 10.81
CA PRO A 178 -37.55 28.22 11.73
C PRO A 178 -37.78 27.44 13.03
N SER A 179 -37.62 28.12 14.16
CA SER A 179 -38.08 27.64 15.46
C SER A 179 -39.49 28.17 15.72
N TYR A 180 -40.32 27.34 16.34
CA TYR A 180 -41.73 27.65 16.57
C TYR A 180 -42.01 27.80 18.07
N ASN A 181 -43.10 28.49 18.40
CA ASN A 181 -43.64 28.52 19.77
C ASN A 181 -44.12 27.11 20.18
N ALA A 182 -44.41 26.90 21.47
CA ALA A 182 -44.84 25.60 21.98
C ALA A 182 -46.15 25.06 21.36
N ALA A 183 -46.92 25.93 20.70
CA ALA A 183 -48.14 25.58 19.97
C ALA A 183 -47.89 25.28 18.48
N GLU A 184 -46.64 25.42 18.00
CA GLU A 184 -46.22 25.30 16.60
C GLU A 184 -46.96 26.25 15.63
N THR A 185 -47.54 27.33 16.15
CA THR A 185 -48.38 28.26 15.37
C THR A 185 -47.66 29.50 14.87
N GLU A 186 -46.60 29.91 15.54
CA GLU A 186 -45.84 31.13 15.19
C GLU A 186 -44.33 30.84 15.20
N VAL A 187 -43.64 31.42 14.23
CA VAL A 187 -42.17 31.36 14.15
C VAL A 187 -41.59 32.29 15.21
N THR A 188 -40.89 31.73 16.18
CA THR A 188 -40.24 32.45 17.30
C THR A 188 -38.80 32.82 16.99
N GLY A 189 -38.16 32.16 16.03
CA GLY A 189 -36.79 32.45 15.64
C GLY A 189 -36.27 31.57 14.51
N TRP A 190 -34.95 31.59 14.30
CA TRP A 190 -34.24 30.78 13.33
C TRP A 190 -33.09 30.06 14.03
N GLU A 191 -33.07 28.74 13.91
CA GLU A 191 -32.07 27.87 14.52
C GLU A 191 -31.18 27.22 13.47
N ASP A 192 -30.00 26.76 13.90
CA ASP A 192 -29.12 25.96 13.06
C ASP A 192 -29.81 24.65 12.66
N ASP A 193 -29.75 24.27 11.39
CA ASP A 193 -30.23 22.96 10.95
C ASP A 193 -29.59 21.82 11.78
N PRO A 194 -30.39 21.06 12.55
CA PRO A 194 -29.89 19.98 13.39
C PRO A 194 -29.25 18.85 12.55
N VAL A 195 -29.66 18.68 11.30
CA VAL A 195 -29.08 17.71 10.37
C VAL A 195 -27.69 18.14 9.95
N LEU A 196 -27.51 19.40 9.53
CA LEU A 196 -26.19 19.94 9.19
C LEU A 196 -25.22 19.87 10.39
N LYS A 197 -25.69 20.23 11.59
CA LYS A 197 -24.89 20.19 12.83
C LYS A 197 -24.46 18.78 13.22
N SER A 198 -25.39 17.82 13.18
CA SER A 198 -25.08 16.41 13.48
C SER A 198 -24.14 15.81 12.44
N THR A 199 -24.32 16.14 11.17
CA THR A 199 -23.46 15.73 10.05
C THR A 199 -22.03 16.22 10.23
N ALA A 200 -21.84 17.52 10.48
CA ALA A 200 -20.52 18.10 10.72
C ALA A 200 -19.83 17.50 11.96
N THR A 201 -20.60 17.21 13.01
CA THR A 201 -20.09 16.57 14.24
C THR A 201 -19.63 15.14 13.96
N SER A 202 -20.45 14.35 13.26
CA SER A 202 -20.11 12.98 12.86
C SER A 202 -18.85 12.93 11.99
N LEU A 203 -18.72 13.86 11.04
CA LEU A 203 -17.51 13.99 10.22
C LEU A 203 -16.26 14.31 11.04
N LYS A 204 -16.36 15.21 12.03
CA LYS A 204 -15.22 15.52 12.91
C LYS A 204 -14.76 14.30 13.70
N VAL A 205 -15.70 13.54 14.28
CA VAL A 205 -15.39 12.32 15.03
C VAL A 205 -14.72 11.28 14.15
N ASN A 206 -15.16 11.14 12.90
CA ASN A 206 -14.69 10.10 11.98
C ASN A 206 -13.57 10.56 11.04
N PHE A 207 -13.10 11.81 11.09
CA PHE A 207 -12.12 12.29 10.11
C PHE A 207 -10.81 11.49 10.12
N VAL A 208 -10.34 11.11 11.31
CA VAL A 208 -9.15 10.26 11.45
C VAL A 208 -9.37 8.88 10.82
N SER A 209 -10.58 8.34 10.90
CA SER A 209 -10.97 7.08 10.27
C SER A 209 -10.88 7.15 8.75
N PHE A 210 -11.37 8.24 8.15
CA PHE A 210 -11.20 8.50 6.71
C PHE A 210 -9.72 8.56 6.32
N GLY A 211 -8.91 9.34 7.05
CA GLY A 211 -7.48 9.47 6.78
C GLY A 211 -6.74 8.14 6.89
N ARG A 212 -7.01 7.34 7.94
CA ARG A 212 -6.42 5.99 8.08
C ARG A 212 -6.81 5.07 6.95
N ARG A 213 -8.08 5.10 6.50
CA ARG A 213 -8.52 4.28 5.38
C ARG A 213 -7.80 4.62 4.08
N VAL A 214 -7.53 5.91 3.84
CA VAL A 214 -6.69 6.34 2.71
C VAL A 214 -5.29 5.74 2.82
N VAL A 215 -4.66 5.79 3.99
CA VAL A 215 -3.33 5.16 4.20
C VAL A 215 -3.39 3.66 3.91
N GLU A 216 -4.42 2.96 4.40
CA GLU A 216 -4.62 1.53 4.17
C GLU A 216 -4.73 1.19 2.67
N PHE A 217 -5.36 2.02 1.84
CA PHE A 217 -5.42 1.79 0.39
C PHE A 217 -4.03 1.69 -0.23
N HIS A 218 -3.12 2.60 0.14
CA HIS A 218 -1.75 2.59 -0.36
C HIS A 218 -0.96 1.39 0.17
N GLU A 219 -1.14 1.03 1.43
CA GLU A 219 -0.48 -0.15 2.00
C GLU A 219 -0.99 -1.46 1.39
N MET A 220 -2.30 -1.59 1.17
CA MET A 220 -2.89 -2.76 0.50
C MET A 220 -2.36 -2.90 -0.93
N ARG A 221 -2.31 -1.80 -1.69
CA ARG A 221 -1.76 -1.80 -3.04
C ARG A 221 -0.28 -2.21 -3.05
N ALA A 222 0.49 -1.73 -2.08
CA ALA A 222 1.88 -2.14 -1.91
C ALA A 222 2.03 -3.64 -1.66
N ARG A 223 1.24 -4.18 -0.72
CA ARG A 223 1.23 -5.62 -0.41
C ARG A 223 0.90 -6.47 -1.63
N VAL A 224 -0.11 -6.08 -2.41
CA VAL A 224 -0.47 -6.79 -3.65
C VAL A 224 0.65 -6.73 -4.67
N ASN A 225 1.27 -5.55 -4.87
CA ASN A 225 2.40 -5.41 -5.78
C ASN A 225 3.60 -6.27 -5.36
N ASP A 226 3.92 -6.30 -4.06
CA ASP A 226 4.98 -7.15 -3.50
C ASP A 226 4.69 -8.63 -3.77
N MET A 227 3.45 -9.09 -3.54
CA MET A 227 3.05 -10.47 -3.85
C MET A 227 3.20 -10.81 -5.33
N VAL A 228 2.81 -9.91 -6.23
CA VAL A 228 2.95 -10.11 -7.68
C VAL A 228 4.42 -10.18 -8.08
N ILE A 229 5.28 -9.31 -7.53
CA ILE A 229 6.72 -9.32 -7.80
C ILE A 229 7.36 -10.63 -7.32
N THR A 230 7.03 -11.08 -6.10
CA THR A 230 7.54 -12.34 -5.56
C THR A 230 7.12 -13.54 -6.42
N LYS A 231 5.83 -13.65 -6.77
CA LYS A 231 5.35 -14.71 -7.66
C LYS A 231 6.03 -14.69 -9.03
N LYS A 232 6.27 -13.51 -9.60
CA LYS A 232 7.01 -13.39 -10.88
C LYS A 232 8.45 -13.90 -10.74
N ARG A 233 9.12 -13.60 -9.62
CA ARG A 233 10.48 -14.11 -9.35
C ARG A 233 10.50 -15.62 -9.18
N GLU A 234 9.52 -16.19 -8.48
CA GLU A 234 9.39 -17.65 -8.31
C GLU A 234 9.17 -18.35 -9.66
N VAL A 235 8.28 -17.83 -10.50
CA VAL A 235 8.05 -18.37 -11.85
C VAL A 235 9.31 -18.28 -12.70
N GLN A 236 10.04 -17.16 -12.66
CA GLN A 236 11.30 -17.02 -13.39
C GLN A 236 12.36 -18.00 -12.89
N ALA A 237 12.50 -18.17 -11.57
CA ALA A 237 13.45 -19.11 -10.99
C ALA A 237 13.11 -20.56 -11.40
N ALA A 238 11.83 -20.94 -11.36
CA ALA A 238 11.38 -22.27 -11.81
C ALA A 238 11.64 -22.49 -13.31
N ALA A 239 11.40 -21.49 -14.14
CA ALA A 239 11.70 -21.55 -15.58
C ALA A 239 13.20 -21.72 -15.84
N ASN A 240 14.05 -20.94 -15.16
CA ASN A 240 15.50 -21.04 -15.29
C ASN A 240 16.00 -22.43 -14.87
N ALA A 241 15.52 -22.96 -13.74
CA ALA A 241 15.89 -24.30 -13.28
C ALA A 241 15.46 -25.41 -14.26
N ALA A 242 14.29 -25.27 -14.90
CA ALA A 242 13.84 -26.23 -15.90
C ALA A 242 14.68 -26.18 -17.20
N MET A 243 15.11 -24.99 -17.62
CA MET A 243 15.99 -24.83 -18.78
C MET A 243 17.41 -25.35 -18.51
N ASP A 244 17.92 -25.18 -17.29
CA ASP A 244 19.25 -25.66 -16.88
C ASP A 244 19.33 -27.21 -16.96
N VAL A 245 18.27 -27.89 -16.52
CA VAL A 245 18.14 -29.35 -16.63
C VAL A 245 18.10 -29.81 -18.09
N ASP A 246 17.48 -29.05 -19.00
CA ASP A 246 17.38 -29.40 -20.42
C ASP A 246 18.66 -29.14 -21.23
N VAL A 247 19.57 -28.30 -20.71
CA VAL A 247 20.89 -28.03 -21.31
C VAL A 247 21.95 -29.02 -20.83
N GLU A 248 21.85 -29.52 -19.59
CA GLU A 248 22.77 -30.54 -19.06
C GLU A 248 22.46 -31.97 -19.50
N LEU A 249 21.25 -32.25 -19.99
CA LEU A 249 20.91 -33.58 -20.52
C LEU A 249 21.51 -33.76 -21.92
N SER A 250 22.32 -34.82 -22.07
CA SER A 250 22.76 -35.32 -23.38
C SER A 250 21.56 -35.47 -24.31
N VAL A 251 21.77 -35.26 -25.61
CA VAL A 251 20.74 -35.53 -26.63
C VAL A 251 20.16 -36.94 -26.47
N GLU A 252 20.98 -37.92 -26.07
CA GLU A 252 20.53 -39.28 -25.77
C GLU A 252 19.61 -39.36 -24.55
N ASP A 253 19.87 -38.62 -23.48
CA ASP A 253 19.00 -38.60 -22.30
C ASP A 253 17.65 -37.92 -22.60
N ARG A 254 17.66 -36.92 -23.47
CA ARG A 254 16.43 -36.24 -23.95
C ARG A 254 15.59 -37.18 -24.81
N VAL A 255 16.23 -37.95 -25.68
CA VAL A 255 15.56 -38.99 -26.50
C VAL A 255 15.02 -40.11 -25.61
N ASN A 256 15.81 -40.61 -24.66
CA ASN A 256 15.39 -41.68 -23.76
C ASN A 256 14.16 -41.27 -22.91
N ARG A 257 14.16 -40.06 -22.34
CA ARG A 257 12.99 -39.55 -21.59
C ARG A 257 11.75 -39.36 -22.47
N ALA A 258 11.92 -38.93 -23.73
CA ALA A 258 10.80 -38.80 -24.65
C ALA A 258 10.21 -40.17 -25.03
N VAL A 259 11.08 -41.17 -25.22
CA VAL A 259 10.70 -42.56 -25.48
C VAL A 259 9.97 -43.17 -24.28
N ASP A 260 10.47 -42.97 -23.06
CA ASP A 260 9.83 -43.45 -21.82
C ASP A 260 8.45 -42.84 -21.60
N LYS A 261 8.30 -41.55 -21.91
CA LYS A 261 7.01 -40.88 -21.79
C LYS A 261 6.01 -41.37 -22.84
N ALA A 262 6.48 -41.63 -24.07
CA ALA A 262 5.67 -42.19 -25.14
C ALA A 262 5.26 -43.64 -24.87
N SER A 263 6.19 -44.47 -24.34
CA SER A 263 5.93 -45.86 -23.99
C SER A 263 4.96 -45.98 -22.82
N ALA A 264 5.09 -45.15 -21.78
CA ALA A 264 4.15 -45.09 -20.66
C ALA A 264 2.74 -44.64 -21.10
N ALA A 265 2.64 -43.69 -22.03
CA ALA A 265 1.37 -43.25 -22.59
C ALA A 265 0.70 -44.34 -23.45
N LEU A 266 1.49 -45.14 -24.17
CA LEU A 266 0.99 -46.29 -24.93
C LEU A 266 0.55 -47.43 -24.01
N ALA A 267 1.29 -47.73 -22.95
CA ALA A 267 0.94 -48.73 -21.95
C ALA A 267 -0.41 -48.41 -21.29
N LYS A 268 -0.61 -47.16 -20.83
CA LYS A 268 -1.90 -46.70 -20.30
C LYS A 268 -3.05 -46.78 -21.31
N LYS A 269 -2.78 -46.52 -22.60
CA LYS A 269 -3.81 -46.66 -23.66
C LYS A 269 -4.17 -48.12 -23.93
N LEU A 270 -3.21 -49.05 -23.78
CA LEU A 270 -3.42 -50.49 -23.92
C LEU A 270 -4.19 -51.07 -22.75
N GLU A 271 -3.84 -50.73 -21.51
CA GLU A 271 -4.60 -51.12 -20.31
C GLU A 271 -6.06 -50.67 -20.42
N LYS A 272 -6.30 -49.42 -20.80
CA LYS A 272 -7.64 -48.85 -20.96
C LYS A 272 -8.45 -49.46 -22.13
N LYS A 273 -7.79 -50.18 -23.04
CA LYS A 273 -8.42 -50.94 -24.13
C LYS A 273 -8.68 -52.40 -23.76
N LEU A 274 -7.93 -52.96 -22.82
CA LEU A 274 -8.13 -54.31 -22.28
C LEU A 274 -9.24 -54.36 -21.22
N GLU A 275 -9.56 -53.22 -20.60
CA GLU A 275 -10.69 -53.07 -19.66
C GLU A 275 -12.07 -52.82 -20.33
N LYS A 276 -12.14 -52.84 -21.67
CA LYS A 276 -13.38 -52.71 -22.46
C LYS A 276 -13.64 -53.97 -23.26
#